data_AF-A0A9P9PBP7-F1
#
_entry.id   AF-A0A9P9PBP7-F1
#
_cell.length_a   1.000
_cell.length_b   1.000
_cell.length_c   1.000
_cell.angle_alpha   90.00
_cell.angle_beta   90.00
_cell.angle_gamma   90.00
#
_symmetry.space_group_name_H-M   'P 1'
#
loop_
_entity.id
_entity.type
_entity.pdbx_description
1 polymer ?
#
loop_
_entity_poly.entity_id
_entity_poly.type
_entity_poly.pdbx_seq_one_letter_code
_entity_poly.pdbx_strand_id
1 'polypeptide(L)'
;PAALIPVNYSGESVLETSRIVRLDPFKRNVFVTQHKPQAADLEEYKWLLRYGSSELWYEKPHRSFFRQMKAYKATNYDMPELMPLFDARPVSLETPRLWASRALTAPTDDDVYDCTAGHTMEGGYTSTCHQCSEEKSEALDAASLVYCIILTACQASNPFVHGSHFNGKQIYKMIKCGNREAATSEAFYATGVNGWSVAFSCVTRLGEGFDDRNGEAQPQEELWMLAEEDDDEDEENVRVFY
;
A
#
# COMPACT_ATOMS: atom_id res chain seq x y z
N PRO A 1 9.38 -3.05 14.52
CA PRO A 1 8.31 -2.47 13.66
C PRO A 1 8.24 -0.93 13.71
N ALA A 2 7.91 -0.34 14.87
CA ALA A 2 7.66 1.11 14.99
C ALA A 2 8.85 2.03 14.61
N ALA A 3 10.10 1.59 14.86
CA ALA A 3 11.27 2.36 14.44
C ALA A 3 11.52 2.31 12.92
N LEU A 4 11.05 1.26 12.23
CA LEU A 4 11.22 1.07 10.79
C LEU A 4 10.23 1.92 10.01
N ILE A 5 8.95 1.83 10.38
CA ILE A 5 7.83 2.58 9.82
C ILE A 5 7.26 3.43 10.96
N PRO A 6 7.67 4.70 11.09
CA PRO A 6 7.14 5.58 12.11
C PRO A 6 5.69 5.97 11.79
N VAL A 7 4.92 6.26 12.83
CA VAL A 7 3.63 6.95 12.68
C VAL A 7 3.92 8.40 12.34
N ASN A 8 3.19 8.97 11.38
CA ASN A 8 3.26 10.40 11.05
C ASN A 8 1.85 10.97 11.13
N TYR A 9 1.66 11.88 12.08
CA TYR A 9 0.43 12.64 12.20
C TYR A 9 0.41 13.77 11.17
N SER A 10 -0.78 14.13 10.72
CA SER A 10 -1.00 15.34 9.94
C SER A 10 -0.46 16.56 10.70
N GLY A 11 0.02 17.57 9.97
CA GLY A 11 0.66 18.76 10.56
C GLY A 11 2.14 18.60 10.94
N GLU A 12 2.66 17.38 11.07
CA GLU A 12 4.11 17.18 11.14
C GLU A 12 4.75 17.45 9.77
N SER A 13 5.87 18.17 9.74
CA SER A 13 6.59 18.40 8.49
C SER A 13 7.23 17.09 8.02
N VAL A 14 6.54 16.41 7.10
CA VAL A 14 7.08 15.25 6.39
C VAL A 14 8.20 15.75 5.48
N LEU A 15 9.40 15.83 6.01
CA LEU A 15 10.60 15.92 5.18
C LEU A 15 10.67 14.59 4.42
N GLU A 16 10.67 14.65 3.09
CA GLU A 16 10.96 13.48 2.28
C GLU A 16 12.31 12.93 2.72
N THR A 17 12.26 11.79 3.40
CA THR A 17 13.42 11.24 4.09
C THR A 17 13.73 9.88 3.50
N SER A 18 15.01 9.72 3.17
CA SER A 18 15.57 8.41 2.89
C SER A 18 16.62 8.11 3.93
N ARG A 19 16.58 6.89 4.47
CA ARG A 19 17.49 6.46 5.54
C ARG A 19 17.77 4.97 5.42
N ILE A 20 18.91 4.56 5.95
CA ILE A 20 19.22 3.14 6.13
C ILE A 20 18.94 2.80 7.59
N VAL A 21 18.08 1.80 7.81
CA VAL A 21 17.75 1.28 9.13
C VAL A 21 18.30 -0.12 9.25
N ARG A 22 19.05 -0.40 10.32
CA ARG A 22 19.49 -1.76 10.65
C ARG A 22 18.40 -2.45 11.46
N LEU A 23 17.90 -3.58 10.96
CA LEU A 23 16.87 -4.36 11.62
C LEU A 23 17.47 -5.44 12.50
N ASP A 24 17.30 -5.30 13.82
CA ASP A 24 17.53 -6.36 14.78
C ASP A 24 16.24 -7.17 15.00
N PRO A 25 16.30 -8.51 15.13
CA PRO A 25 17.51 -9.33 15.30
C PRO A 25 18.18 -9.80 13.99
N PHE A 26 17.63 -9.47 12.81
CA PHE A 26 18.07 -10.04 11.53
C PHE A 26 19.40 -9.48 11.00
N LYS A 27 19.94 -8.43 11.63
CA LYS A 27 21.19 -7.74 11.27
C LYS A 27 21.21 -7.27 9.81
N ARG A 28 20.03 -7.00 9.22
CA ARG A 28 19.88 -6.57 7.82
C ARG A 28 19.72 -5.07 7.74
N ASN A 29 20.36 -4.45 6.76
CA ASN A 29 20.16 -3.05 6.44
C ASN A 29 18.97 -2.91 5.49
N VAL A 30 18.04 -2.02 5.77
CA VAL A 30 16.89 -1.72 4.91
C VAL A 30 16.97 -0.27 4.49
N PHE A 31 16.87 -0.01 3.20
CA PHE A 31 16.76 1.34 2.66
C PHE A 31 15.30 1.78 2.70
N VAL A 32 14.99 2.67 3.63
CA VAL A 32 13.63 3.19 3.85
C VAL A 32 13.50 4.51 3.10
N THR A 33 12.44 4.63 2.31
CA THR A 33 12.04 5.88 1.66
C THR A 33 10.66 6.30 2.15
N GLN A 34 10.49 7.59 2.35
CA GLN A 34 9.22 8.23 2.65
C GLN A 34 9.09 9.42 1.72
N HIS A 35 8.26 9.28 0.70
CA HIS A 35 7.89 10.34 -0.23
C HIS A 35 6.38 10.29 -0.47
N LYS A 36 5.80 11.42 -0.86
CA LYS A 36 4.38 11.50 -1.18
C LYS A 36 4.11 10.60 -2.40
N PRO A 37 3.11 9.72 -2.35
CA PRO A 37 2.76 8.92 -3.50
C PRO A 37 2.16 9.78 -4.61
N GLN A 38 2.40 9.35 -5.84
CA GLN A 38 1.85 9.93 -7.05
C GLN A 38 0.89 8.93 -7.72
N ALA A 39 -0.03 9.43 -8.54
CA ALA A 39 -0.94 8.58 -9.30
C ALA A 39 -0.20 7.56 -10.19
N ALA A 40 1.01 7.90 -10.65
CA ALA A 40 1.88 7.00 -11.39
C ALA A 40 2.29 5.75 -10.60
N ASP A 41 2.45 5.87 -9.28
CA ASP A 41 2.81 4.76 -8.41
C ASP A 41 1.66 3.75 -8.31
N LEU A 42 0.42 4.22 -8.13
CA LEU A 42 -0.75 3.35 -8.13
C LEU A 42 -0.93 2.66 -9.48
N GLU A 43 -0.83 3.40 -10.59
CA GLU A 43 -0.99 2.83 -11.94
C GLU A 43 0.07 1.76 -12.27
N GLU A 44 1.28 1.87 -11.72
CA GLU A 44 2.35 0.87 -11.90
C GLU A 44 1.96 -0.51 -11.34
N TYR A 45 1.14 -0.54 -10.29
CA TYR A 45 0.77 -1.75 -9.56
C TYR A 45 -0.71 -2.13 -9.63
N LYS A 46 -1.55 -1.30 -10.23
CA LYS A 46 -3.00 -1.51 -10.40
C LYS A 46 -3.35 -2.87 -11.02
N TRP A 47 -2.50 -3.38 -11.90
CA TRP A 47 -2.67 -4.70 -12.49
C TRP A 47 -2.69 -5.83 -11.47
N LEU A 48 -1.85 -5.74 -10.43
CA LEU A 48 -1.79 -6.75 -9.38
C LEU A 48 -2.94 -6.56 -8.38
N LEU A 49 -3.27 -5.31 -8.06
CA LEU A 49 -4.38 -4.99 -7.15
C LEU A 49 -5.72 -5.48 -7.69
N ARG A 50 -5.94 -5.43 -9.00
CA ARG A 50 -7.22 -5.76 -9.64
C ARG A 50 -7.36 -7.21 -10.09
N TYR A 51 -6.26 -7.89 -10.38
CA TYR A 51 -6.31 -9.22 -10.98
C TYR A 51 -5.46 -10.26 -10.25
N GLY A 52 -4.71 -9.85 -9.24
CA GLY A 52 -3.85 -10.73 -8.46
C GLY A 52 -4.57 -11.23 -7.22
N SER A 53 -4.32 -12.48 -6.87
CA SER A 53 -4.74 -13.04 -5.60
C SER A 53 -3.73 -12.67 -4.51
N SER A 54 -4.22 -12.59 -3.26
CA SER A 54 -3.34 -12.45 -2.10
C SER A 54 -2.41 -13.65 -1.96
N GLU A 55 -1.21 -13.39 -1.45
CA GLU A 55 -0.20 -14.39 -1.10
C GLU A 55 0.45 -15.19 -2.24
N LEU A 56 0.14 -14.88 -3.50
CA LEU A 56 0.77 -15.50 -4.67
C LEU A 56 1.80 -14.57 -5.33
N TRP A 57 2.79 -15.17 -6.00
CA TRP A 57 3.82 -14.43 -6.74
C TRP A 57 3.45 -14.34 -8.22
N TYR A 58 3.73 -13.19 -8.83
CA TYR A 58 3.42 -12.89 -10.22
C TYR A 58 4.61 -12.21 -10.92
N GLU A 59 4.76 -12.47 -12.22
CA GLU A 59 5.56 -11.60 -13.10
C GLU A 59 4.68 -10.49 -13.65
N LYS A 60 5.22 -9.27 -13.78
CA LYS A 60 4.47 -8.18 -14.40
C LYS A 60 4.18 -8.52 -15.87
N PRO A 61 2.90 -8.48 -16.30
CA PRO A 61 2.56 -8.73 -17.69
C PRO A 61 3.22 -7.74 -18.65
N HIS A 62 3.50 -8.19 -19.87
CA HIS A 62 4.05 -7.32 -20.90
C HIS A 62 3.01 -6.30 -21.39
N ARG A 63 3.45 -5.18 -21.97
CA ARG A 63 2.55 -4.11 -22.48
C ARG A 63 1.48 -4.61 -23.46
N SER A 64 1.76 -5.69 -24.19
CA SER A 64 0.81 -6.36 -25.09
C SER A 64 -0.39 -6.93 -24.36
N PHE A 65 -0.20 -7.50 -23.16
CA PHE A 65 -1.27 -8.01 -22.30
C PHE A 65 -2.24 -6.89 -21.94
N PHE A 66 -1.73 -5.72 -21.50
CA PHE A 66 -2.58 -4.58 -21.15
C PHE A 66 -3.35 -4.00 -22.36
N ARG A 67 -2.79 -4.07 -23.57
CA ARG A 67 -3.51 -3.68 -24.79
C ARG A 67 -4.66 -4.62 -25.10
N GLN A 68 -4.43 -5.93 -24.98
CA GLN A 68 -5.48 -6.94 -25.13
C GLN A 68 -6.55 -6.73 -24.07
N MET A 69 -6.17 -6.48 -22.82
CA MET A 69 -7.08 -6.24 -21.70
C MET A 69 -8.02 -5.05 -21.95
N LYS A 70 -7.50 -3.93 -22.51
CA LYS A 70 -8.35 -2.80 -22.92
C LYS A 70 -9.34 -3.18 -24.03
N ALA A 71 -8.94 -4.05 -24.96
CA ALA A 71 -9.81 -4.53 -26.03
C ALA A 71 -10.91 -5.46 -25.50
N TYR A 72 -10.61 -6.34 -24.54
CA TYR A 72 -11.59 -7.23 -23.91
C TYR A 72 -12.61 -6.49 -23.05
N LYS A 73 -12.20 -5.44 -22.33
CA LYS A 73 -13.14 -4.54 -21.64
C LYS A 73 -14.17 -3.92 -22.58
N ALA A 74 -13.78 -3.65 -23.84
CA ALA A 74 -14.70 -3.11 -24.84
C ALA A 74 -15.67 -4.15 -25.41
N THR A 75 -15.43 -5.45 -25.19
CA THR A 75 -16.26 -6.54 -25.75
C THR A 75 -17.08 -7.29 -24.71
N ASN A 76 -17.08 -6.88 -23.43
CA ASN A 76 -17.76 -7.56 -22.31
C ASN A 76 -17.39 -9.06 -22.17
N TYR A 77 -16.17 -9.44 -22.56
CA TYR A 77 -15.65 -10.79 -22.33
C TYR A 77 -14.76 -10.80 -21.10
N ASP A 78 -14.96 -11.81 -20.23
CA ASP A 78 -14.15 -12.01 -19.04
C ASP A 78 -12.70 -12.32 -19.41
N MET A 79 -11.78 -11.57 -18.79
CA MET A 79 -10.36 -11.78 -18.96
C MET A 79 -9.89 -13.05 -18.24
N PRO A 80 -8.92 -13.78 -18.79
CA PRO A 80 -8.25 -14.82 -18.04
C PRO A 80 -7.53 -14.23 -16.83
N GLU A 81 -7.66 -14.91 -15.69
CA GLU A 81 -7.01 -14.59 -14.42
C GLU A 81 -5.48 -14.47 -14.60
N LEU A 82 -4.83 -13.61 -13.80
CA LEU A 82 -3.37 -13.56 -13.80
C LEU A 82 -2.82 -14.92 -13.39
N MET A 83 -1.93 -15.46 -14.20
CA MET A 83 -1.29 -16.74 -13.90
C MET A 83 -0.22 -16.56 -12.82
N PRO A 84 -0.36 -17.19 -11.64
CA PRO A 84 0.65 -17.14 -10.61
C PRO A 84 1.89 -17.94 -11.03
N LEU A 85 3.04 -17.59 -10.46
CA LEU A 85 4.30 -18.32 -10.60
C LEU A 85 4.31 -19.52 -9.66
N PHE A 86 4.21 -20.72 -10.22
CA PHE A 86 4.23 -21.97 -9.46
C PHE A 86 5.59 -22.30 -8.85
N ASP A 87 6.71 -21.87 -9.46
CA ASP A 87 8.08 -22.10 -8.98
C ASP A 87 8.76 -20.81 -8.48
N ALA A 88 7.98 -19.93 -7.85
CA ALA A 88 8.49 -18.68 -7.30
C ALA A 88 9.63 -18.92 -6.30
N ARG A 89 10.79 -18.31 -6.58
CA ARG A 89 12.03 -18.40 -5.81
C ARG A 89 12.57 -16.98 -5.60
N PRO A 90 11.91 -16.17 -4.77
CA PRO A 90 12.30 -14.78 -4.53
C PRO A 90 13.66 -14.72 -3.82
N VAL A 91 14.61 -14.02 -4.42
CA VAL A 91 15.95 -13.83 -3.87
C VAL A 91 15.90 -12.87 -2.69
N SER A 92 16.57 -13.26 -1.59
CA SER A 92 16.79 -12.41 -0.42
C SER A 92 17.86 -11.35 -0.73
N LEU A 93 17.46 -10.08 -0.82
CA LEU A 93 18.34 -8.95 -1.06
C LEU A 93 19.14 -8.58 0.19
N GLU A 94 20.43 -8.27 0.05
CA GLU A 94 21.24 -7.80 1.19
C GLU A 94 20.68 -6.50 1.79
N THR A 95 20.27 -5.57 0.92
CA THR A 95 19.62 -4.31 1.30
C THR A 95 18.30 -4.12 0.55
N PRO A 96 17.19 -4.67 1.06
CA PRO A 96 15.88 -4.45 0.47
C PRO A 96 15.44 -3.00 0.67
N ARG A 97 14.53 -2.55 -0.20
CA ARG A 97 13.91 -1.22 -0.12
C ARG A 97 12.56 -1.32 0.56
N LEU A 98 12.25 -0.37 1.44
CA LEU A 98 10.94 -0.23 2.05
C LEU A 98 10.42 1.17 1.72
N TRP A 99 9.37 1.25 0.93
CA TRP A 99 8.62 2.50 0.83
C TRP A 99 7.58 2.55 1.95
N ALA A 100 7.80 3.45 2.91
CA ALA A 100 6.87 3.73 4.00
C ALA A 100 5.86 4.78 3.50
N SER A 101 4.90 4.35 2.69
CA SER A 101 3.86 5.26 2.17
C SER A 101 2.88 5.68 3.28
N ARG A 102 1.97 6.62 2.98
CA ARG A 102 1.00 7.08 3.97
C ARG A 102 0.10 5.95 4.45
N ALA A 103 -0.20 4.98 3.59
CA ALA A 103 -0.91 3.76 3.99
C ALA A 103 -0.26 2.98 5.15
N LEU A 104 1.06 3.10 5.35
CA LEU A 104 1.76 2.41 6.44
C LEU A 104 2.09 3.32 7.63
N THR A 105 2.11 4.64 7.42
CA THR A 105 2.51 5.62 8.44
C THR A 105 1.36 6.40 9.05
N ALA A 106 0.24 6.55 8.35
CA ALA A 106 -0.90 7.33 8.85
C ALA A 106 -1.58 6.58 10.02
N PRO A 107 -1.75 7.23 11.18
CA PRO A 107 -2.52 6.67 12.29
C PRO A 107 -4.02 6.66 11.99
N THR A 108 -4.79 5.88 12.77
CA THR A 108 -6.26 5.92 12.75
C THR A 108 -6.83 7.02 13.65
N ASP A 109 -6.03 7.55 14.57
CA ASP A 109 -6.33 8.65 15.49
C ASP A 109 -5.65 9.98 15.05
N ASP A 110 -5.62 10.25 13.74
CA ASP A 110 -4.98 11.46 13.20
C ASP A 110 -5.74 12.74 13.56
N ASP A 111 -4.98 13.84 13.72
CA ASP A 111 -5.50 15.12 14.16
C ASP A 111 -6.22 15.89 13.02
N VAL A 112 -7.34 16.54 13.34
CA VAL A 112 -8.04 17.41 12.38
C VAL A 112 -7.67 18.86 12.63
N TYR A 113 -6.95 19.46 11.70
CA TYR A 113 -6.52 20.87 11.81
C TYR A 113 -7.57 21.87 11.30
N ASP A 114 -8.26 21.54 10.21
CA ASP A 114 -9.26 22.41 9.60
C ASP A 114 -10.68 21.99 10.02
N CYS A 115 -11.18 22.59 11.11
CA CYS A 115 -12.55 22.40 11.54
C CYS A 115 -13.51 23.34 10.80
N THR A 116 -14.29 22.79 9.88
CA THR A 116 -15.36 23.53 9.17
C THR A 116 -16.70 23.50 9.91
N ALA A 117 -16.84 22.65 10.94
CA ALA A 117 -18.07 22.44 11.71
C ALA A 117 -18.34 23.52 12.78
N GLY A 118 -17.45 24.51 12.94
CA GLY A 118 -17.62 25.60 13.90
C GLY A 118 -17.46 25.18 15.37
N HIS A 119 -16.84 24.03 15.63
CA HIS A 119 -16.50 23.60 16.99
C HIS A 119 -15.56 24.62 17.64
N THR A 120 -15.84 24.96 18.90
CA THR A 120 -15.01 25.88 19.67
C THR A 120 -13.65 25.23 19.92
N MET A 121 -12.59 25.82 19.34
CA MET A 121 -11.22 25.52 19.73
C MET A 121 -10.98 26.10 21.13
N GLU A 122 -11.44 25.38 22.15
CA GLU A 122 -11.21 25.74 23.56
C GLU A 122 -9.69 25.70 23.81
N GLY A 123 -9.09 26.87 23.99
CA GLY A 123 -7.68 26.97 24.38
C GLY A 123 -6.72 27.53 23.32
N GLY A 124 -7.18 28.36 22.38
CA GLY A 124 -6.42 29.49 21.79
C GLY A 124 -5.03 29.26 21.16
N TYR A 125 -4.52 28.02 21.09
CA TYR A 125 -3.17 27.71 20.61
C TYR A 125 -3.01 26.31 20.02
N THR A 126 -3.99 25.42 20.16
CA THR A 126 -4.00 24.12 19.47
C THR A 126 -4.78 24.30 18.17
N SER A 127 -4.08 24.25 17.05
CA SER A 127 -4.64 24.29 15.70
C SER A 127 -5.44 23.03 15.33
N THR A 128 -5.80 22.18 16.30
CA THR A 128 -6.49 20.90 16.12
C THR A 128 -7.86 20.93 16.79
N CYS A 129 -8.83 20.23 16.20
CA CYS A 129 -10.19 20.09 16.71
C CYS A 129 -10.41 18.70 17.30
N HIS A 130 -10.36 18.60 18.63
CA HIS A 130 -10.54 17.34 19.35
C HIS A 130 -11.85 16.61 18.99
N GLN A 131 -12.96 17.33 18.91
CA GLN A 131 -14.25 16.72 18.56
C GLN A 131 -14.22 16.08 17.17
N CYS A 132 -13.68 16.77 16.16
CA CYS A 132 -13.56 16.21 14.82
C CYS A 132 -12.54 15.08 14.74
N SER A 133 -11.43 15.15 15.50
CA SER A 133 -10.45 14.06 15.57
C SER A 133 -11.08 12.79 16.16
N GLU A 134 -11.81 12.92 17.28
CA GLU A 134 -12.50 11.80 17.93
C GLU A 134 -13.57 11.19 17.01
N GLU A 135 -14.46 12.00 16.44
CA GLU A 135 -15.52 11.53 15.53
C GLU A 135 -14.96 10.74 14.34
N LYS A 136 -13.88 11.23 13.72
CA LYS A 136 -13.26 10.56 12.57
C LYS A 136 -12.52 9.30 12.97
N SER A 137 -11.87 9.29 14.14
CA SER A 137 -11.20 8.11 14.66
C SER A 137 -12.22 7.00 14.96
N GLU A 138 -13.35 7.34 15.61
CA GLU A 138 -14.45 6.40 15.86
C GLU A 138 -15.05 5.87 14.56
N ALA A 139 -15.23 6.72 13.54
CA ALA A 139 -15.70 6.30 12.23
C ALA A 139 -14.74 5.32 11.55
N LEU A 140 -13.42 5.57 11.64
CA LEU A 140 -12.39 4.67 11.12
C LEU A 140 -12.36 3.33 11.86
N ASP A 141 -12.50 3.33 13.18
CA ASP A 141 -12.56 2.10 13.99
C ASP A 141 -13.81 1.27 13.69
N ALA A 142 -14.92 1.92 13.32
CA ALA A 142 -16.13 1.26 12.86
C ALA A 142 -16.02 0.73 11.41
N ALA A 143 -15.15 1.32 10.60
CA ALA A 143 -14.94 0.92 9.21
C ALA A 143 -14.04 -0.32 9.09
N SER A 144 -14.46 -1.30 8.31
CA SER A 144 -13.60 -2.43 7.95
C SER A 144 -12.64 -2.03 6.85
N LEU A 145 -11.36 -1.88 7.17
CA LEU A 145 -10.31 -1.48 6.22
C LEU A 145 -9.51 -2.69 5.72
N VAL A 146 -8.95 -2.55 4.51
CA VAL A 146 -8.05 -3.52 3.88
C VAL A 146 -6.76 -2.80 3.47
N TYR A 147 -5.67 -3.13 4.15
CA TYR A 147 -4.33 -2.67 3.85
C TYR A 147 -3.66 -3.64 2.87
N CYS A 148 -3.41 -3.17 1.66
CA CYS A 148 -2.71 -3.91 0.62
C CYS A 148 -1.23 -3.52 0.60
N ILE A 149 -0.34 -4.51 0.63
CA ILE A 149 1.11 -4.33 0.51
C ILE A 149 1.60 -5.11 -0.68
N ILE A 150 2.40 -4.46 -1.52
CA ILE A 150 3.03 -5.08 -2.68
C ILE A 150 4.50 -5.30 -2.37
N LEU A 151 4.86 -6.57 -2.27
CA LEU A 151 6.23 -7.02 -2.10
C LEU A 151 6.86 -7.28 -3.46
N THR A 152 8.15 -7.02 -3.60
CA THR A 152 8.92 -7.32 -4.80
C THR A 152 10.27 -7.94 -4.48
N ALA A 153 10.69 -8.87 -5.33
CA ALA A 153 11.99 -9.50 -5.30
C ALA A 153 12.43 -9.87 -6.72
N CYS A 154 13.68 -10.28 -6.89
CA CYS A 154 14.14 -10.90 -8.14
C CYS A 154 13.91 -12.40 -8.07
N GLN A 155 13.41 -13.01 -9.15
CA GLN A 155 13.32 -14.46 -9.30
C GLN A 155 14.72 -15.07 -9.44
N ALA A 156 15.02 -16.12 -8.69
CA ALA A 156 16.28 -16.84 -8.85
C ALA A 156 16.41 -17.43 -10.28
N SER A 157 17.59 -17.25 -10.90
CA SER A 157 17.90 -17.92 -12.18
C SER A 157 17.94 -19.44 -12.01
N ASN A 158 17.73 -20.17 -13.11
CA ASN A 158 17.97 -21.61 -13.16
C ASN A 158 19.08 -21.92 -14.18
N PRO A 159 20.25 -22.46 -13.79
CA PRO A 159 20.64 -22.83 -12.42
C PRO A 159 20.87 -21.60 -11.52
N PHE A 160 20.76 -21.82 -10.20
CA PHE A 160 21.03 -20.78 -9.21
C PHE A 160 22.53 -20.53 -9.13
N VAL A 161 22.97 -19.35 -9.56
CA VAL A 161 24.38 -18.94 -9.50
C VAL A 161 24.55 -17.98 -8.32
N HIS A 162 25.26 -18.43 -7.29
CA HIS A 162 25.56 -17.61 -6.12
C HIS A 162 26.52 -16.47 -6.52
N GLY A 163 26.21 -15.22 -6.17
CA GLY A 163 27.10 -14.07 -6.36
C GLY A 163 27.01 -13.35 -7.71
N SER A 164 26.25 -13.85 -8.70
CA SER A 164 25.93 -13.04 -9.90
C SER A 164 24.76 -12.14 -9.57
N HIS A 165 25.01 -10.84 -9.44
CA HIS A 165 24.01 -9.79 -9.22
C HIS A 165 22.71 -10.05 -9.99
N PHE A 166 21.62 -10.29 -9.25
CA PHE A 166 20.20 -10.13 -9.60
C PHE A 166 19.81 -10.18 -11.10
N ASN A 167 20.21 -11.22 -11.85
CA ASN A 167 19.85 -11.39 -13.27
C ASN A 167 18.45 -11.97 -13.49
N GLY A 168 17.64 -12.04 -12.45
CA GLY A 168 16.27 -12.53 -12.47
C GLY A 168 15.27 -11.45 -12.86
N LYS A 169 14.16 -11.85 -13.45
CA LYS A 169 13.00 -10.96 -13.60
C LYS A 169 12.46 -10.54 -12.24
N GLN A 170 11.92 -9.33 -12.18
CA GLN A 170 11.18 -8.88 -11.00
C GLN A 170 9.87 -9.67 -10.88
N ILE A 171 9.60 -10.11 -9.67
CA ILE A 171 8.36 -10.77 -9.28
C ILE A 171 7.71 -9.99 -8.15
N TYR A 172 6.39 -10.06 -8.09
CA TYR A 172 5.56 -9.26 -7.20
C TYR A 172 4.59 -10.15 -6.45
N LYS A 173 4.32 -9.81 -5.19
CA LYS A 173 3.37 -10.51 -4.32
C LYS A 173 2.52 -9.48 -3.60
N MET A 174 1.21 -9.64 -3.61
CA MET A 174 0.30 -8.82 -2.83
C MET A 174 -0.04 -9.52 -1.50
N ILE A 175 -0.07 -8.76 -0.41
CA ILE A 175 -0.57 -9.19 0.90
C ILE A 175 -1.69 -8.24 1.31
N LYS A 176 -2.79 -8.77 1.84
CA LYS A 176 -3.90 -8.01 2.40
C LYS A 176 -3.96 -8.17 3.92
N CYS A 177 -4.06 -7.07 4.65
CA CYS A 177 -4.14 -7.03 6.11
C CYS A 177 -5.38 -6.24 6.55
N GLY A 178 -5.96 -6.55 7.71
CA GLY A 178 -7.14 -5.85 8.23
C GLY A 178 -6.84 -4.56 9.00
N ASN A 179 -5.57 -4.29 9.32
CA ASN A 179 -5.15 -3.08 10.01
C ASN A 179 -3.70 -2.72 9.70
N ARG A 180 -3.31 -1.52 10.13
CA ARG A 180 -1.98 -0.95 9.92
C ARG A 180 -0.88 -1.71 10.67
N GLU A 181 -1.12 -2.16 11.89
CA GLU A 181 -0.13 -2.86 12.72
C GLU A 181 0.24 -4.22 12.12
N ALA A 182 -0.74 -4.95 11.58
CA ALA A 182 -0.52 -6.17 10.82
C ALA A 182 0.27 -5.86 9.54
N ALA A 183 -0.14 -4.83 8.80
CA ALA A 183 0.53 -4.45 7.56
C ALA A 183 2.01 -4.06 7.78
N THR A 184 2.29 -3.23 8.79
CA THR A 184 3.65 -2.84 9.16
C THR A 184 4.48 -4.00 9.69
N SER A 185 3.86 -4.97 10.36
CA SER A 185 4.53 -6.20 10.80
C SER A 185 4.90 -7.11 9.63
N GLU A 186 4.02 -7.25 8.64
CA GLU A 186 4.30 -7.97 7.39
C GLU A 186 5.42 -7.29 6.59
N ALA A 187 5.38 -5.96 6.46
CA ALA A 187 6.46 -5.19 5.83
C ALA A 187 7.80 -5.39 6.57
N PHE A 188 7.80 -5.38 7.90
CA PHE A 188 8.98 -5.63 8.73
C PHE A 188 9.51 -7.06 8.54
N TYR A 189 8.64 -8.07 8.51
CA TYR A 189 9.04 -9.46 8.31
C TYR A 189 9.58 -9.69 6.89
N ALA A 190 8.88 -9.19 5.87
CA ALA A 190 9.28 -9.32 4.47
C ALA A 190 10.66 -8.69 4.22
N THR A 191 10.89 -7.48 4.72
CA THR A 191 12.17 -6.78 4.53
C THR A 191 13.27 -7.33 5.42
N GLY A 192 13.00 -7.56 6.71
CA GLY A 192 14.02 -8.02 7.66
C GLY A 192 14.40 -9.49 7.50
N VAL A 193 13.40 -10.38 7.48
CA VAL A 193 13.62 -11.83 7.44
C VAL A 193 13.88 -12.29 6.02
N ASN A 194 12.95 -12.00 5.12
CA ASN A 194 12.98 -12.57 3.78
C ASN A 194 13.90 -11.80 2.83
N GLY A 195 14.19 -10.53 3.14
CA GLY A 195 15.00 -9.69 2.26
C GLY A 195 14.28 -9.22 1.01
N TRP A 196 12.95 -9.14 1.05
CA TRP A 196 12.15 -8.65 -0.07
C TRP A 196 11.86 -7.16 0.13
N SER A 197 11.62 -6.45 -0.97
CA SER A 197 11.31 -5.01 -0.90
C SER A 197 9.80 -4.78 -0.79
N VAL A 198 9.39 -3.71 -0.11
CA VAL A 198 8.02 -3.18 -0.17
C VAL A 198 8.01 -2.12 -1.27
N ALA A 199 7.28 -2.41 -2.33
CA ALA A 199 7.26 -1.61 -3.56
C ALA A 199 6.12 -0.59 -3.60
N PHE A 200 5.01 -0.87 -2.92
CA PHE A 200 3.82 -0.02 -2.83
C PHE A 200 2.91 -0.50 -1.70
N SER A 201 2.11 0.40 -1.15
CA SER A 201 1.06 0.09 -0.19
C SER A 201 -0.13 1.04 -0.34
N CYS A 202 -1.34 0.53 -0.14
CA CYS A 202 -2.56 1.31 -0.16
C CYS A 202 -3.62 0.74 0.79
N VAL A 203 -4.67 1.50 1.05
CA VAL A 203 -5.80 1.15 1.89
C VAL A 203 -7.09 1.38 1.12
N THR A 204 -8.02 0.45 1.25
CA THR A 204 -9.39 0.51 0.72
C THR A 204 -10.35 0.08 1.81
N ARG A 205 -11.62 0.48 1.74
CA ARG A 205 -12.67 -0.11 2.57
C ARG A 205 -13.01 -1.53 2.07
N LEU A 206 -13.30 -2.44 2.98
CA LEU A 206 -13.72 -3.80 2.66
C LEU A 206 -15.03 -3.77 1.86
N GLY A 207 -15.08 -4.46 0.72
CA GLY A 207 -16.22 -4.44 -0.20
C GLY A 207 -16.19 -3.30 -1.22
N GLU A 208 -15.20 -2.39 -1.12
CA GLU A 208 -15.01 -1.28 -2.06
C GLU A 208 -13.67 -1.38 -2.82
N GLY A 209 -12.98 -2.51 -2.68
CA GLY A 209 -11.65 -2.72 -3.24
C GLY A 209 -11.68 -3.02 -4.74
N PHE A 210 -10.49 -3.17 -5.32
CA PHE A 210 -10.33 -3.51 -6.73
C PHE A 210 -10.86 -4.91 -7.14
N ASP A 211 -11.12 -5.78 -6.15
CA ASP A 211 -11.75 -7.09 -6.36
C ASP A 211 -13.28 -6.97 -6.47
N ASP A 212 -13.86 -5.96 -5.81
CA ASP A 212 -15.31 -5.77 -5.68
C ASP A 212 -15.85 -4.77 -6.72
N ARG A 213 -15.02 -3.79 -7.11
CA ARG A 213 -15.40 -2.63 -7.91
C ARG A 213 -14.58 -2.47 -9.20
N ASN A 214 -15.27 -2.18 -10.30
CA ASN A 214 -14.69 -2.13 -11.65
C ASN A 214 -14.32 -0.73 -12.17
N GLY A 215 -14.70 0.32 -11.46
CA GLY A 215 -14.51 1.72 -11.84
C GLY A 215 -13.07 2.21 -11.73
N GLU A 216 -12.92 3.54 -11.72
CA GLU A 216 -11.61 4.18 -11.61
C GLU A 216 -11.15 4.28 -10.17
N ALA A 217 -9.83 4.42 -9.98
CA ALA A 217 -9.29 4.59 -8.64
C ALA A 217 -9.34 6.07 -8.29
N GLN A 218 -10.05 6.40 -7.21
CA GLN A 218 -10.14 7.75 -6.68
C GLN A 218 -9.19 7.87 -5.48
N PRO A 219 -8.10 8.66 -5.60
CA PRO A 219 -7.17 8.88 -4.50
C PRO A 219 -7.86 9.68 -3.38
N GLN A 220 -7.81 9.16 -2.16
CA GLN A 220 -8.25 9.87 -0.97
C GLN A 220 -7.08 10.58 -0.32
N GLU A 221 -7.26 11.84 0.05
CA GLU A 221 -6.19 12.64 0.65
C GLU A 221 -5.92 12.22 2.09
N GLU A 222 -6.95 11.84 2.84
CA GLU A 222 -6.84 11.45 4.23
C GLU A 222 -7.45 10.07 4.48
N LEU A 223 -6.91 9.34 5.45
CA LEU A 223 -7.34 7.96 5.72
C LEU A 223 -8.82 7.90 6.13
N TRP A 224 -9.27 8.87 6.94
CA TRP A 224 -10.64 8.95 7.46
C TRP A 224 -11.71 9.13 6.38
N MET A 225 -11.35 9.64 5.20
CA MET A 225 -12.28 9.75 4.05
C MET A 225 -12.77 8.38 3.56
N LEU A 226 -12.05 7.29 3.87
CA LEU A 226 -12.52 5.92 3.58
C LEU A 226 -13.65 5.46 4.51
N ALA A 227 -13.84 6.10 5.66
CA ALA A 227 -14.93 5.77 6.59
C ALA A 227 -16.25 6.44 6.18
N GLU A 228 -16.19 7.52 5.40
CA GLU A 228 -17.38 8.23 4.92
C GLU A 228 -18.25 7.32 4.05
N GLU A 229 -19.56 7.53 4.11
CA GLU A 229 -20.48 6.88 3.20
C GLU A 229 -20.17 7.32 1.76
N ASP A 230 -20.41 6.41 0.83
CA ASP A 230 -20.15 6.67 -0.57
C ASP A 230 -21.30 7.51 -1.12
N ASP A 231 -21.16 8.84 -1.03
CA ASP A 231 -22.13 9.80 -1.57
C ASP A 231 -21.99 9.98 -3.10
N ASP A 232 -21.01 9.31 -3.73
CA ASP A 232 -20.78 9.40 -5.17
C ASP A 232 -21.89 8.68 -5.95
N GLU A 233 -22.36 9.32 -7.03
CA GLU A 233 -23.32 8.73 -7.98
C GLU A 233 -22.76 7.47 -8.68
N ASP A 234 -21.43 7.27 -8.63
CA ASP A 234 -20.70 6.18 -9.26
C ASP A 234 -20.16 5.18 -8.21
N GLU A 235 -21.04 4.40 -7.58
CA GLU A 235 -20.73 3.30 -6.63
C GLU A 235 -19.71 2.27 -7.17
N GLU A 236 -19.38 2.33 -8.47
CA GLU A 236 -18.35 1.51 -9.11
C GLU A 236 -16.91 1.98 -8.87
N ASN A 237 -16.67 3.21 -8.42
CA ASN A 237 -15.31 3.74 -8.24
C ASN A 237 -14.62 3.15 -7.00
N VAL A 238 -13.30 3.00 -7.06
CA VAL A 238 -12.49 2.44 -5.97
C VAL A 238 -11.85 3.59 -5.20
N ARG A 239 -12.29 3.84 -3.96
CA ARG A 239 -11.67 4.84 -3.08
C ARG A 239 -10.40 4.26 -2.46
N VAL A 240 -9.25 4.91 -2.71
CA VAL A 240 -7.94 4.38 -2.32
C VAL A 240 -7.12 5.45 -1.60
N PHE A 241 -6.69 5.14 -0.38
CA PHE A 241 -5.69 5.93 0.34
C PHE A 241 -4.30 5.30 0.16
N TYR A 242 -3.27 6.07 -0.17
CA TYR A 242 -1.91 5.53 -0.35
C TYR A 242 -0.83 6.50 0.11
#